data_AF-A0A6I5NJS4-F1
#
_entry.id   AF-A0A6I5NJS4-F1
#
_cell.length_a   1.000
_cell.length_b   1.000
_cell.length_c   1.000
_cell.angle_alpha   90.00
_cell.angle_beta   90.00
_cell.angle_gamma   90.00
#
_symmetry.space_group_name_H-M   'P 1'
#
loop_
_entity.id
_entity.type
_entity.pdbx_description
1 polymer ?
#
loop_
_entity_poly.entity_id
_entity_poly.type
_entity_poly.pdbx_seq_one_letter_code
_entity_poly.pdbx_strand_id
1 'polypeptide(L)'
;MTYNPSLRIIPRDQTADVLPTQKEPSILTWLEGTGRLKPREEVIVAADDEEEEESEEIDDLMGDSGKAFGDDDDDDLSLGDD
;
A
#
# COMPACT_ATOMS: atom_id res chain seq x y z
N MET A 1 -37.40 -17.66 6.38
CA MET A 1 -36.37 -17.13 5.47
C MET A 1 -36.31 -15.63 5.65
N THR A 2 -35.19 -15.11 6.15
CA THR A 2 -35.02 -13.68 6.44
C THR A 2 -34.65 -12.95 5.15
N TYR A 3 -35.53 -12.07 4.67
CA TYR A 3 -35.27 -11.26 3.48
C TYR A 3 -34.36 -10.08 3.84
N ASN A 4 -33.19 -9.98 3.21
CA ASN A 4 -32.28 -8.86 3.37
C ASN A 4 -32.52 -7.84 2.24
N PRO A 5 -33.07 -6.65 2.53
CA PRO A 5 -33.40 -5.65 1.52
C PRO A 5 -32.17 -5.04 0.83
N SER A 6 -30.96 -5.28 1.34
CA SER A 6 -29.70 -4.79 0.75
C SER A 6 -29.13 -5.71 -0.32
N LEU A 7 -29.57 -6.97 -0.39
CA LEU A 7 -29.08 -7.92 -1.40
C LEU A 7 -29.85 -7.75 -2.71
N ARG A 8 -29.11 -7.68 -3.82
CA ARG A 8 -29.65 -7.65 -5.18
C ARG A 8 -29.11 -8.86 -5.94
N ILE A 9 -29.99 -9.57 -6.63
CA ILE A 9 -29.64 -10.72 -7.47
C ILE A 9 -29.95 -10.31 -8.90
N ILE A 10 -28.94 -10.36 -9.78
CA ILE A 10 -29.06 -9.93 -11.18
C ILE A 10 -28.67 -11.11 -12.07
N PRO A 11 -29.50 -11.50 -13.07
CA PRO A 11 -29.19 -12.57 -14.01
C PRO A 11 -27.97 -12.24 -14.90
N ARG A 12 -27.14 -13.24 -15.19
CA ARG A 12 -25.89 -13.05 -15.97
C ARG A 12 -26.12 -12.83 -17.48
N ASP A 13 -27.27 -13.26 -17.97
CA ASP A 13 -27.71 -13.16 -19.37
C ASP A 13 -28.29 -11.78 -19.71
N GLN A 14 -28.62 -10.97 -18.70
CA GLN A 14 -29.07 -9.59 -18.88
C GLN A 14 -27.89 -8.62 -18.93
N THR A 15 -28.03 -7.59 -19.75
CA THR A 15 -27.11 -6.45 -19.78
C THR A 15 -27.16 -5.70 -18.45
N ALA A 16 -26.02 -5.18 -18.01
CA ALA A 16 -25.96 -4.37 -16.79
C ALA A 16 -26.87 -3.14 -16.89
N ASP A 17 -27.56 -2.82 -15.79
CA ASP A 17 -28.33 -1.59 -15.69
C ASP A 17 -27.42 -0.37 -15.87
N VAL A 18 -27.90 0.62 -16.62
CA VAL A 18 -27.19 1.89 -16.80
C VAL A 18 -27.24 2.65 -15.48
N LEU A 19 -26.07 2.93 -14.91
CA LEU A 19 -25.98 3.78 -13.71
C LEU A 19 -26.58 5.15 -14.04
N PRO A 20 -27.50 5.67 -13.21
CA PRO A 20 -28.03 7.00 -13.40
C PRO A 20 -26.88 8.00 -13.32
N THR A 21 -26.87 8.98 -14.22
CA THR A 21 -25.90 10.06 -14.19
C THR A 21 -25.96 10.75 -12.83
N GLN A 22 -24.81 10.84 -12.16
CA GLN A 22 -24.72 11.52 -10.87
C GLN A 22 -25.27 12.94 -11.02
N LYS A 23 -26.29 13.27 -10.23
CA LYS A 23 -26.88 14.63 -10.18
C LYS A 23 -26.09 15.56 -9.28
N GLU A 24 -25.17 15.00 -8.50
CA GLU A 24 -24.35 15.76 -7.57
C GLU A 24 -23.32 16.59 -8.35
N PRO A 25 -23.01 17.82 -7.88
CA PRO A 25 -21.94 18.60 -8.48
C PRO A 25 -20.66 17.79 -8.43
N SER A 26 -19.85 17.88 -9.50
CA SER A 26 -18.51 17.30 -9.51
C SER A 26 -17.77 17.70 -8.23
N ILE A 27 -16.96 16.79 -7.68
CA ILE A 27 -16.16 17.09 -6.48
C ILE A 27 -15.33 18.36 -6.65
N LEU A 28 -14.87 18.67 -7.86
CA LEU A 28 -14.16 19.91 -8.18
C LEU A 28 -15.07 21.14 -8.02
N THR A 29 -16.30 21.08 -8.54
CA THR A 29 -17.31 22.14 -8.40
C THR A 29 -17.70 22.34 -6.94
N TRP A 30 -17.81 21.26 -6.16
CA TRP A 30 -18.06 21.36 -4.73
C TRP A 30 -16.88 21.95 -3.95
N LEU A 31 -15.65 21.55 -4.28
CA LEU A 31 -14.44 22.11 -3.68
C LEU A 31 -14.27 23.59 -4.00
N GLU A 32 -14.58 24.00 -5.23
CA GLU A 32 -14.57 25.41 -5.67
C GLU A 32 -15.65 26.22 -4.94
N GLY A 33 -16.90 25.73 -4.91
CA GLY A 33 -18.01 26.39 -4.23
C GLY A 33 -17.86 26.48 -2.70
N THR A 34 -17.12 25.55 -2.09
CA THR A 34 -16.80 25.58 -0.64
C THR A 34 -15.51 26.35 -0.33
N GLY A 35 -14.77 26.83 -1.34
CA GLY A 35 -13.47 27.48 -1.16
C GLY A 35 -12.38 26.55 -0.62
N ARG A 36 -12.58 25.22 -0.71
CA ARG A 36 -11.64 24.17 -0.28
C ARG A 36 -10.66 23.77 -1.38
N LEU A 37 -10.91 24.19 -2.62
CA LEU A 37 -9.96 24.02 -3.72
C LEU A 37 -8.78 24.98 -3.53
N LYS A 38 -7.63 24.47 -3.09
CA LYS A 38 -6.36 25.21 -3.04
C LYS A 38 -5.52 24.87 -4.27
N PRO A 39 -4.84 25.85 -4.89
CA PRO A 39 -3.81 25.57 -5.87
C PRO A 39 -2.77 24.61 -5.28
N ARG A 40 -2.23 23.70 -6.11
CA ARG A 40 -1.05 22.93 -5.75
C ARG A 40 0.04 23.95 -5.42
N GLU A 41 0.59 23.90 -4.21
CA GLU A 41 1.83 24.59 -3.91
C GLU A 41 2.86 24.14 -4.94
N GLU A 42 3.48 25.10 -5.62
CA GLU A 42 4.54 24.80 -6.57
C GLU A 42 5.61 24.07 -5.77
N VAL A 43 5.68 22.75 -5.95
CA VAL A 43 6.86 22.00 -5.55
C VAL A 43 7.92 22.55 -6.48
N ILE A 44 8.62 23.57 -6.00
CA ILE A 44 10.00 23.78 -6.40
C ILE A 44 10.58 22.39 -6.19
N VAL A 45 10.86 21.70 -7.29
CA VAL A 45 11.64 20.48 -7.30
C VAL A 45 13.04 20.94 -6.89
N ALA A 46 13.17 21.30 -5.62
CA ALA A 46 14.41 21.67 -4.98
C ALA A 46 15.09 20.33 -4.80
N ALA A 47 15.95 20.00 -5.75
CA ALA A 47 17.08 19.11 -5.57
C ALA A 47 16.81 17.96 -4.58
N ASP A 48 15.90 17.06 -4.93
CA ASP A 48 15.76 15.74 -4.28
C ASP A 48 16.95 14.81 -4.62
N ASP A 49 18.11 15.39 -4.95
CA ASP A 49 19.39 14.70 -5.14
C ASP A 49 20.33 14.93 -3.92
N GLU A 50 19.90 15.63 -2.86
CA GLU A 50 20.71 15.89 -1.66
C GLU A 50 20.25 15.10 -0.41
N GLU A 51 19.23 14.23 -0.50
CA GLU A 51 18.82 13.32 0.59
C GLU A 51 19.44 11.90 0.47
N GLU A 52 20.57 11.73 -0.23
CA GLU A 52 21.40 10.51 -0.19
C GLU A 52 22.57 10.61 0.81
N GLU A 53 22.62 11.63 1.69
CA GLU A 53 23.68 11.79 2.70
C GLU A 53 23.29 11.25 4.10
N GLU A 54 22.74 10.04 4.24
CA GLU A 54 22.75 9.37 5.56
C GLU A 54 22.56 7.83 5.52
N SER A 55 23.10 7.13 4.52
CA SER A 55 23.11 5.65 4.53
C SER A 55 24.30 5.03 5.29
N GLU A 56 25.18 5.84 5.89
CA GLU A 56 26.41 5.35 6.53
C GLU A 56 26.25 4.96 8.03
N GLU A 57 25.11 5.25 8.68
CA GLU A 57 24.94 5.03 10.13
C GLU A 57 24.32 3.66 10.50
N ILE A 58 23.79 2.90 9.53
CA ILE A 58 23.07 1.64 9.82
C ILE A 58 24.02 0.49 10.22
N ASP A 59 25.25 0.52 9.71
CA ASP A 59 26.27 -0.53 9.93
C ASP A 59 26.84 -0.47 11.36
N ASP A 60 26.99 0.74 11.92
CA ASP A 60 27.38 0.95 13.32
C ASP A 60 26.28 0.54 14.32
N LEU A 61 25.01 0.59 13.90
CA LEU A 61 23.85 0.19 14.71
C LEU A 61 23.69 -1.35 14.78
N MET A 62 24.10 -2.07 13.73
CA MET A 62 24.11 -3.54 13.70
C MET A 62 25.38 -4.08 14.35
N GLY A 63 25.51 -3.85 15.68
CA GLY A 63 26.69 -4.22 16.45
C GLY A 63 27.25 -5.63 16.11
N ASP A 64 28.51 -5.65 15.69
CA ASP A 64 29.36 -6.82 15.43
C ASP A 64 28.61 -8.10 15.01
N SER A 65 28.02 -8.10 13.81
CA SER A 65 27.58 -9.35 13.17
C SER A 65 28.75 -10.12 12.52
N GLY A 66 29.96 -9.95 13.04
CA GLY A 66 31.19 -10.61 12.60
C GLY A 66 31.54 -11.87 13.39
N LYS A 67 30.56 -12.55 14.01
CA LYS A 67 30.80 -13.92 14.48
C LYS A 67 30.77 -14.85 13.28
N ALA A 68 31.97 -15.15 12.77
CA ALA A 68 32.22 -16.25 11.85
C ALA A 68 31.31 -17.42 12.20
N PHE A 69 30.41 -17.76 11.26
CA PHE A 69 29.73 -19.04 11.29
C PHE A 69 30.83 -20.09 11.25
N GLY A 70 31.17 -20.61 12.43
CA GLY A 70 32.13 -21.68 12.58
C GLY A 70 31.63 -22.84 11.76
N ASP A 71 32.45 -23.19 10.78
CA ASP A 71 32.55 -24.53 10.20
C ASP A 71 32.68 -25.53 11.37
N ASP A 72 31.55 -26.04 11.85
CA ASP A 72 31.49 -27.16 12.80
C ASP A 72 30.31 -28.06 12.40
N ASP A 73 30.65 -28.93 11.46
CA ASP A 73 30.14 -30.28 11.22
C ASP A 73 28.65 -30.51 10.94
N ASP A 74 28.41 -30.74 9.64
CA ASP A 74 27.28 -31.37 8.96
C ASP A 74 26.97 -32.83 9.42
N ASP A 75 27.05 -33.19 10.71
CA ASP A 75 26.83 -34.59 11.13
C ASP A 75 25.96 -34.73 12.40
N ASP A 76 24.63 -34.87 12.22
CA ASP A 76 23.74 -35.86 12.90
C ASP A 76 22.27 -35.38 12.98
N LEU A 77 21.54 -35.48 11.87
CA LEU A 77 20.07 -35.51 11.88
C LEU A 77 19.57 -36.85 11.32
N SER A 78 19.84 -37.96 12.03
CA SER A 78 19.12 -39.21 11.83
C SER A 78 17.98 -39.35 12.84
N LEU A 79 16.81 -38.76 12.55
CA LEU A 79 15.56 -39.15 13.20
C LEU A 79 15.08 -40.48 12.60
N GLY A 80 15.60 -41.58 13.13
CA GLY A 80 15.12 -42.94 12.83
C GLY A 80 13.76 -43.17 13.49
N ASP A 81 12.72 -43.35 12.68
CA ASP A 81 11.41 -43.87 13.06
C ASP A 81 11.31 -45.32 12.56
N ASP A 82 11.48 -46.28 13.48
CA ASP A 82 10.97 -47.66 13.38
C ASP A 82 10.49 -48.11 14.77
#